data_AF-A0A1A9BIT7-F1
#
_entry.id   AF-A0A1A9BIT7-F1
#
_cell.length_a   1.000
_cell.length_b   1.000
_cell.length_c   1.000
_cell.angle_alpha   90.00
_cell.angle_beta   90.00
_cell.angle_gamma   90.00
#
_symmetry.space_group_name_H-M   'P 1'
#
loop_
_entity.id
_entity.type
_entity.pdbx_description
1 polymer ?
#
loop_
_entity_poly.entity_id
_entity_poly.type
_entity_poly.pdbx_seq_one_letter_code
_entity_poly.pdbx_strand_id
1 'polypeptide(L)'
;MPVRSVVFATAEDLATQTALEIARGLRAAASAGRRYLLGCPSGRSATRTFRVLAEVVAERRIPVSGLVVVALDAYVQTVAGRFVPVPADRHHSCERYVTTEVVGPLNRGLRPPDRIPAAQIWVPGPDRPADLDARIREHGGMDLLILASGSGDGHVGFNGPGSARQSVTRVVRLEDSTRRDNLRTYPAFGSVGEVPTHGVTMGIATMADLAHRAVLLLPGAEKAAAFRRVRRCRDYDPQWPSSVVAACADGVVYADVSAAHGRD
;
A
#
# COMPACT_ATOMS: atom_id res chain seq x y z
N MET A 1 10.25 3.96 -21.86
CA MET A 1 9.18 3.05 -22.34
C MET A 1 7.97 3.20 -21.44
N PRO A 2 6.73 2.86 -21.86
CA PRO A 2 5.60 2.78 -20.93
C PRO A 2 5.90 1.81 -19.79
N VAL A 3 5.28 2.00 -18.63
CA VAL A 3 5.47 1.11 -17.48
C VAL A 3 5.14 -0.34 -17.86
N ARG A 4 5.99 -1.26 -17.41
CA ARG A 4 5.80 -2.69 -17.68
C ARG A 4 4.49 -3.15 -17.06
N SER A 5 3.73 -3.96 -17.79
CA SER A 5 2.47 -4.53 -17.31
C SER A 5 2.48 -6.05 -17.48
N VAL A 6 2.01 -6.77 -16.47
CA VAL A 6 1.84 -8.22 -16.48
C VAL A 6 0.36 -8.52 -16.22
N VAL A 7 -0.26 -9.29 -17.12
CA VAL A 7 -1.65 -9.70 -17.01
C VAL A 7 -1.70 -11.16 -16.60
N PHE A 8 -2.36 -11.43 -15.47
CA PHE A 8 -2.57 -12.75 -14.91
C PHE A 8 -3.95 -13.29 -15.29
N ALA A 9 -4.10 -14.61 -15.40
CA ALA A 9 -5.39 -15.21 -15.73
C ALA A 9 -6.46 -14.84 -14.70
N THR A 10 -6.11 -14.90 -13.41
CA THR A 10 -7.01 -14.56 -12.31
C THR A 10 -6.36 -13.62 -11.30
N ALA A 11 -7.19 -12.97 -10.48
CA ALA A 11 -6.72 -12.24 -9.31
C ALA A 11 -6.06 -13.14 -8.24
N GLU A 12 -6.27 -14.46 -8.26
CA GLU A 12 -5.56 -15.42 -7.40
C GLU A 12 -4.12 -15.64 -7.88
N ASP A 13 -3.91 -15.77 -9.19
CA ASP A 13 -2.58 -15.91 -9.80
C ASP A 13 -1.74 -14.65 -9.56
N LEU A 14 -2.37 -13.47 -9.70
CA LEU A 14 -1.75 -12.18 -9.37
C LEU A 14 -1.31 -12.14 -7.91
N ALA A 15 -2.20 -12.47 -6.98
CA ALA A 15 -1.90 -12.47 -5.55
C ALA A 15 -0.79 -13.46 -5.21
N THR A 16 -0.81 -14.64 -5.83
CA THR A 16 0.22 -15.67 -5.67
C THR A 16 1.58 -15.19 -6.15
N GLN A 17 1.64 -14.58 -7.34
CA GLN A 17 2.90 -14.05 -7.86
C GLN A 17 3.47 -12.94 -6.95
N THR A 18 2.63 -12.02 -6.48
CA THR A 18 3.06 -10.96 -5.56
C THR A 18 3.53 -11.56 -4.22
N ALA A 19 2.82 -12.54 -3.67
CA ALA A 19 3.21 -13.23 -2.44
C ALA A 19 4.56 -13.94 -2.59
N LEU A 20 4.78 -14.63 -3.70
CA LEU A 20 6.06 -15.28 -4.01
C LEU A 20 7.21 -14.28 -4.18
N GLU A 21 6.92 -13.07 -4.65
CA GLU A 21 7.90 -11.99 -4.74
C GLU A 21 8.32 -11.49 -3.35
N ILE A 22 7.35 -11.21 -2.48
CA ILE A 22 7.61 -10.81 -1.09
C ILE A 22 8.36 -11.92 -0.36
N ALA A 23 7.94 -13.18 -0.49
CA ALA A 23 8.58 -14.33 0.14
C ALA A 23 10.04 -14.50 -0.28
N ARG A 24 10.35 -14.31 -1.57
CA ARG A 24 11.74 -14.31 -2.07
C ARG A 24 12.56 -13.18 -1.47
N GLY A 25 12.00 -11.97 -1.41
CA GLY A 25 12.64 -10.81 -0.79
C GLY A 25 12.94 -11.02 0.69
N LEU A 26 11.96 -11.53 1.45
CA LEU A 26 12.11 -11.86 2.86
C LEU A 26 13.22 -12.88 3.11
N ARG A 27 13.22 -13.98 2.35
CA ARG A 27 14.27 -15.00 2.45
C ARG A 27 15.65 -14.42 2.16
N ALA A 28 15.78 -13.61 1.11
CA ALA A 28 17.04 -12.99 0.74
C ALA A 28 17.55 -12.01 1.83
N ALA A 29 16.65 -11.18 2.37
CA ALA A 29 16.98 -10.26 3.45
C ALA A 29 17.41 -11.01 4.73
N ALA A 30 16.69 -12.08 5.09
CA ALA A 30 17.03 -12.92 6.23
C ALA A 30 18.41 -13.59 6.06
N SER A 31 18.72 -14.13 4.88
CA SER A 31 20.04 -14.69 4.58
C SER A 31 21.17 -13.65 4.64
N ALA A 32 20.87 -12.39 4.37
CA ALA A 32 21.81 -11.28 4.48
C ALA A 32 21.84 -10.63 5.88
N GLY A 33 21.09 -11.14 6.86
CA GLY A 33 21.04 -10.59 8.22
C GLY A 33 20.44 -9.18 8.31
N ARG A 34 19.61 -8.77 7.34
CA ARG A 34 19.00 -7.44 7.27
C ARG A 34 17.47 -7.52 7.37
N ARG A 35 16.86 -6.37 7.68
CA ARG A 35 15.41 -6.20 7.62
C ARG A 35 14.94 -6.10 6.16
N TYR A 36 13.69 -6.49 5.93
CA TYR A 36 12.99 -6.32 4.66
C TYR A 36 11.88 -5.28 4.84
N LEU A 37 11.95 -4.15 4.14
CA LEU A 37 10.99 -3.06 4.25
C LEU A 37 9.93 -3.16 3.15
N LEU A 38 8.68 -3.39 3.56
CA LEU A 38 7.53 -3.51 2.66
C LEU A 38 6.58 -2.32 2.84
N GLY A 39 6.48 -1.47 1.83
CA GLY A 39 5.42 -0.48 1.71
C GLY A 39 4.09 -1.15 1.37
N CYS A 40 3.05 -0.94 2.19
CA CYS A 40 1.80 -1.67 2.10
C CYS A 40 0.56 -0.74 2.09
N PRO A 41 -0.30 -0.82 1.07
CA PRO A 41 -1.55 -0.07 1.07
C PRO A 41 -2.53 -0.70 2.05
N SER A 42 -3.48 0.10 2.53
CA SER A 42 -4.70 -0.43 3.13
C SER A 42 -5.72 -0.84 2.04
N GLY A 43 -6.82 -1.50 2.43
CA GLY A 43 -7.92 -1.83 1.52
C GLY A 43 -7.78 -3.17 0.78
N ARG A 44 -8.75 -3.45 -0.11
CA ARG A 44 -9.02 -4.82 -0.60
C ARG A 44 -8.01 -5.36 -1.62
N SER A 45 -7.34 -4.50 -2.38
CA SER A 45 -6.52 -4.94 -3.53
C SER A 45 -5.37 -5.88 -3.14
N ALA A 46 -4.81 -5.72 -1.93
CA ALA A 46 -3.67 -6.51 -1.46
C ALA A 46 -4.07 -7.61 -0.45
N THR A 47 -5.31 -7.64 0.04
CA THR A 47 -5.74 -8.60 1.09
C THR A 47 -5.48 -10.05 0.69
N ARG A 48 -5.78 -10.41 -0.57
CA ARG A 48 -5.54 -11.76 -1.09
C ARG A 48 -4.05 -12.10 -1.14
N THR A 49 -3.19 -11.15 -1.51
CA THR A 49 -1.74 -11.31 -1.48
C THR A 49 -1.24 -11.69 -0.09
N PHE A 50 -1.72 -11.03 0.96
CA PHE A 50 -1.28 -11.33 2.34
C PHE A 50 -1.80 -12.65 2.87
N ARG A 51 -3.02 -13.07 2.48
CA ARG A 51 -3.51 -14.42 2.74
C ARG A 51 -2.56 -15.47 2.15
N VAL A 52 -2.28 -15.38 0.85
CA VAL A 52 -1.40 -16.33 0.16
C VAL A 52 0.03 -16.26 0.70
N LEU A 53 0.52 -15.07 1.04
CA LEU A 53 1.84 -14.91 1.64
C LEU A 53 1.97 -15.67 2.95
N ALA A 54 0.94 -15.61 3.83
CA ALA A 54 0.95 -16.34 5.10
C ALA A 54 1.05 -17.86 4.90
N GLU A 55 0.34 -18.40 3.91
CA GLU A 55 0.43 -19.82 3.53
C GLU A 55 1.86 -20.16 3.04
N VAL A 56 2.40 -19.35 2.12
CA VAL A 56 3.73 -19.55 1.51
C VAL A 56 4.86 -19.48 2.55
N VAL A 57 4.87 -18.49 3.44
CA VAL A 57 5.96 -18.34 4.42
C VAL A 57 5.91 -19.45 5.47
N ALA A 58 4.72 -19.93 5.83
CA ALA A 58 4.56 -21.04 6.76
C ALA A 58 5.03 -22.36 6.13
N GLU A 59 4.56 -22.69 4.93
CA GLU A 59 4.94 -23.92 4.20
C GLU A 59 6.45 -23.98 3.96
N ARG A 60 7.03 -22.86 3.51
CA ARG A 60 8.46 -22.77 3.15
C ARG A 60 9.37 -22.42 4.34
N ARG A 61 8.81 -22.26 5.53
CA ARG A 61 9.52 -21.87 6.77
C ARG A 61 10.40 -20.63 6.56
N ILE A 62 9.85 -19.60 5.91
CA ILE A 62 10.56 -18.34 5.67
C ILE A 62 10.49 -17.49 6.93
N PRO A 63 11.64 -17.04 7.50
CA PRO A 63 11.62 -16.16 8.66
C PRO A 63 10.93 -14.82 8.35
N VAL A 64 9.97 -14.43 9.19
CA VAL A 64 9.22 -13.18 9.04
C VAL A 64 9.59 -12.12 10.08
N SER A 65 10.32 -12.46 11.15
CA SER A 65 10.68 -11.52 12.22
C SER A 65 11.48 -10.31 11.74
N GLY A 66 12.14 -10.40 10.58
CA GLY A 66 12.84 -9.28 9.92
C GLY A 66 11.97 -8.37 9.05
N LEU A 67 10.67 -8.65 8.89
CA LEU A 67 9.76 -7.83 8.07
C LEU A 67 9.38 -6.53 8.80
N VAL A 68 9.61 -5.41 8.13
CA VAL A 68 9.07 -4.09 8.49
C VAL A 68 7.94 -3.76 7.53
N VAL A 69 6.77 -3.41 8.06
CA VAL A 69 5.62 -2.96 7.26
C VAL A 69 5.47 -1.46 7.40
N VAL A 70 5.50 -0.76 6.26
CA VAL A 70 5.34 0.69 6.18
C VAL A 70 3.97 1.01 5.58
N ALA A 71 3.07 1.56 6.37
CA ALA A 71 1.76 2.00 5.88
C ALA A 71 1.91 3.23 4.98
N LEU A 72 1.15 3.26 3.88
CA LEU A 72 1.14 4.39 2.95
C LEU A 72 0.36 5.59 3.49
N ASP A 73 -0.57 5.36 4.42
CA ASP A 73 -1.50 6.36 4.89
C ASP A 73 -2.09 6.01 6.26
N ALA A 74 -2.63 7.03 6.92
CA ALA A 74 -3.40 6.92 8.14
C ALA A 74 -4.43 8.04 8.22
N TYR A 75 -5.69 7.72 8.54
CA TYR A 75 -6.69 8.74 8.84
C TYR A 75 -6.30 9.54 10.10
N VAL A 76 -6.70 10.81 10.10
CA VAL A 76 -6.57 11.68 11.26
C VAL A 76 -7.91 12.33 11.59
N GLN A 77 -8.05 12.73 12.86
CA GLN A 77 -9.21 13.47 13.35
C GLN A 77 -8.75 14.80 13.96
N THR A 78 -9.64 15.79 14.00
CA THR A 78 -9.34 17.07 14.62
C THR A 78 -9.78 17.05 16.09
N VAL A 79 -8.83 17.24 17.00
CA VAL A 79 -9.08 17.39 18.44
C VAL A 79 -8.43 18.68 18.91
N ALA A 80 -9.22 19.58 19.50
CA ALA A 80 -8.77 20.90 19.96
C ALA A 80 -7.97 21.69 18.88
N GLY A 81 -8.43 21.64 17.62
CA GLY A 81 -7.80 22.35 16.50
C GLY A 81 -6.52 21.70 15.97
N ARG A 82 -6.13 20.51 16.45
CA ARG A 82 -4.95 19.77 15.97
C ARG A 82 -5.35 18.45 15.35
N PHE A 83 -4.58 18.01 14.35
CA PHE A 83 -4.73 16.66 13.80
C PHE A 83 -4.09 15.65 14.75
N VAL A 84 -4.84 14.61 15.11
CA VAL A 84 -4.34 13.47 15.88
C VAL A 84 -4.67 12.18 15.14
N PRO A 85 -3.87 11.10 15.29
CA PRO A 85 -4.17 9.82 14.68
C PRO A 85 -5.55 9.29 15.09
N VAL A 86 -6.23 8.62 14.17
CA VAL A 86 -7.41 7.82 14.52
C VAL A 86 -6.96 6.62 15.38
N PRO A 87 -7.61 6.34 16.52
CA PRO A 87 -7.24 5.21 17.37
C PRO A 87 -7.24 3.85 16.66
N ALA A 88 -6.27 2.99 17.00
CA ALA A 88 -6.08 1.67 16.37
C ALA A 88 -7.21 0.67 16.61
N ASP A 89 -8.14 0.93 17.52
CA ASP A 89 -9.33 0.09 17.73
C ASP A 89 -10.47 0.42 16.75
N ARG A 90 -10.41 1.55 16.04
CA ARG A 90 -11.42 1.93 15.04
C ARG A 90 -11.36 1.02 13.82
N HIS A 91 -12.52 0.64 13.30
CA HIS A 91 -12.65 -0.30 12.17
C HIS A 91 -11.97 0.21 10.88
N HIS A 92 -11.83 1.53 10.72
CA HIS A 92 -11.18 2.16 9.57
C HIS A 92 -9.74 2.61 9.86
N SER A 93 -9.17 2.24 11.02
CA SER A 93 -7.78 2.56 11.30
C SER A 93 -6.85 1.77 10.38
N CYS A 94 -5.94 2.47 9.71
CA CYS A 94 -4.94 1.86 8.83
C CYS A 94 -3.93 1.04 9.64
N GLU A 95 -3.60 1.47 10.88
CA GLU A 95 -2.77 0.70 11.81
C GLU A 95 -3.45 -0.61 12.19
N ARG A 96 -4.76 -0.58 12.46
CA ARG A 96 -5.55 -1.80 12.70
C ARG A 96 -5.45 -2.74 11.52
N TYR A 97 -5.70 -2.24 10.31
CA TYR A 97 -5.63 -3.03 9.08
C TYR A 97 -4.26 -3.70 8.92
N VAL A 98 -3.16 -2.96 9.06
CA VAL A 98 -1.82 -3.53 8.97
C VAL A 98 -1.60 -4.60 10.05
N THR A 99 -2.01 -4.34 11.28
CA THR A 99 -1.84 -5.27 12.39
C THR A 99 -2.66 -6.56 12.19
N THR A 100 -3.92 -6.45 11.75
CA THR A 100 -4.86 -7.59 11.67
C THR A 100 -4.81 -8.33 10.36
N GLU A 101 -4.70 -7.63 9.23
CA GLU A 101 -4.82 -8.22 7.89
C GLU A 101 -3.46 -8.55 7.27
N VAL A 102 -2.39 -7.84 7.67
CA VAL A 102 -1.04 -8.04 7.12
C VAL A 102 -0.20 -8.84 8.10
N VAL A 103 0.04 -8.30 9.30
CA VAL A 103 0.96 -8.90 10.27
C VAL A 103 0.34 -10.09 11.02
N GLY A 104 -0.95 -10.00 11.36
CA GLY A 104 -1.67 -11.05 12.08
C GLY A 104 -1.57 -12.44 11.45
N PRO A 105 -1.87 -12.61 10.14
CA PRO A 105 -1.75 -13.90 9.46
C PRO A 105 -0.32 -14.43 9.42
N LEU A 106 0.67 -13.55 9.23
CA LEU A 106 2.10 -13.92 9.18
C LEU A 106 2.64 -14.38 10.54
N ASN A 107 2.11 -13.81 11.64
CA ASN A 107 2.50 -14.17 13.00
C ASN A 107 1.77 -15.41 13.55
N ARG A 108 0.76 -15.93 12.84
CA ARG A 108 -0.08 -17.03 13.33
C ARG A 108 0.75 -18.29 13.57
N GLY A 109 0.64 -18.86 14.77
CA GLY A 109 1.35 -20.09 15.15
C GLY A 109 2.84 -19.90 15.48
N LEU A 110 3.39 -18.68 15.34
CA LEU A 110 4.78 -18.38 15.69
C LEU A 110 4.93 -18.03 17.17
N ARG A 111 6.12 -18.30 17.73
CA ARG A 111 6.51 -17.89 19.10
C ARG A 111 7.02 -16.44 19.08
N PRO A 112 7.01 -15.72 20.21
CA PRO A 112 7.39 -14.30 20.24
C PRO A 112 8.71 -13.93 19.54
N PRO A 113 9.83 -14.68 19.66
CA PRO A 113 11.08 -14.36 18.95
C PRO A 113 10.99 -14.47 17.42
N ASP A 114 10.06 -15.30 16.94
CA ASP A 114 9.88 -15.61 15.51
C ASP A 114 8.83 -14.68 14.87
N ARG A 115 8.11 -13.88 15.67
CA ARG A 115 7.06 -12.96 15.21
C ARG A 115 7.64 -11.64 14.72
N ILE A 116 6.90 -10.99 13.82
CA ILE A 116 7.04 -9.57 13.49
C ILE A 116 6.66 -8.76 14.75
N PRO A 117 7.58 -7.97 15.33
CA PRO A 117 7.28 -7.12 16.47
C PRO A 117 6.41 -5.92 16.09
N ALA A 118 5.57 -5.43 17.02
CA ALA A 118 4.76 -4.24 16.80
C ALA A 118 5.59 -3.00 16.42
N ALA A 119 6.81 -2.87 16.95
CA ALA A 119 7.75 -1.77 16.61
C ALA A 119 8.20 -1.76 15.13
N GLN A 120 7.93 -2.83 14.39
CA GLN A 120 8.20 -2.96 12.95
C GLN A 120 6.97 -2.64 12.08
N ILE A 121 5.89 -2.13 12.67
CA ILE A 121 4.76 -1.53 11.96
C ILE A 121 4.92 -0.02 12.01
N TRP A 122 5.14 0.61 10.86
CA TRP A 122 5.40 2.05 10.77
C TRP A 122 4.22 2.73 10.08
N VAL A 123 3.58 3.64 10.80
CA VAL A 123 2.39 4.36 10.34
C VAL A 123 2.70 5.86 10.37
N PRO A 124 2.37 6.62 9.31
CA PRO A 124 2.63 8.07 9.29
C PRO A 124 1.77 8.79 10.33
N GLY A 125 2.40 9.65 11.13
CA GLY A 125 1.73 10.49 12.13
C GLY A 125 1.59 11.96 11.68
N PRO A 126 0.58 12.70 12.17
CA PRO A 126 0.30 14.07 11.73
C PRO A 126 1.27 15.13 12.27
N ASP A 127 1.91 14.89 13.42
CA ASP A 127 2.77 15.89 14.08
C ASP A 127 4.07 16.13 13.32
N ARG A 128 4.71 15.04 12.85
CA ARG A 128 5.95 15.08 12.08
C ARG A 128 5.91 14.08 10.91
N PRO A 129 5.09 14.32 9.89
CA PRO A 129 4.91 13.37 8.77
C PRO A 129 6.23 13.01 8.07
N ALA A 130 7.16 13.98 7.98
CA ALA A 130 8.47 13.79 7.35
C ALA A 130 9.41 12.83 8.11
N ASP A 131 9.15 12.54 9.39
CA ASP A 131 9.96 11.59 10.17
C ASP A 131 9.84 10.17 9.59
N LEU A 132 8.72 9.83 8.93
CA LEU A 132 8.60 8.56 8.22
C LEU A 132 9.60 8.46 7.06
N ASP A 133 9.74 9.53 6.27
CA ASP A 133 10.62 9.59 5.10
C ASP A 133 12.10 9.49 5.52
N ALA A 134 12.45 10.18 6.61
CA ALA A 134 13.76 10.09 7.23
C ALA A 134 14.04 8.64 7.67
N ARG A 135 13.11 8.03 8.41
CA ARG A 135 13.23 6.65 8.89
C ARG A 135 13.39 5.64 7.76
N ILE A 136 12.62 5.77 6.67
CA ILE A 136 12.74 4.91 5.49
C ILE A 136 14.15 5.07 4.87
N ARG A 137 14.62 6.31 4.71
CA ARG A 137 15.94 6.61 4.14
C ARG A 137 17.09 6.08 5.00
N GLU A 138 17.01 6.21 6.32
CA GLU A 138 17.97 5.66 7.28
C GLU A 138 18.10 4.13 7.19
N HIS A 139 17.03 3.46 6.76
CA HIS A 139 17.01 2.01 6.53
C HIS A 139 17.32 1.63 5.07
N GLY A 140 17.75 2.59 4.24
CA GLY A 140 18.18 2.37 2.87
C GLY A 140 17.05 2.28 1.85
N GLY A 141 15.83 2.68 2.19
CA GLY A 141 14.66 2.59 1.30
C GLY A 141 13.80 1.34 1.53
N MET A 142 12.63 1.30 0.88
CA MET A 142 11.73 0.16 0.86
C MET A 142 12.18 -0.84 -0.21
N ASP A 143 12.34 -2.10 0.18
CA ASP A 143 12.68 -3.20 -0.73
C ASP A 143 11.58 -3.41 -1.78
N LEU A 144 10.32 -3.30 -1.34
CA LEU A 144 9.15 -3.41 -2.20
C LEU A 144 8.07 -2.46 -1.72
N LEU A 145 7.49 -1.71 -2.64
CA LEU A 145 6.32 -0.88 -2.43
C LEU A 145 5.14 -1.47 -3.19
N ILE A 146 4.15 -1.96 -2.46
CA ILE A 146 2.87 -2.37 -3.04
C ILE A 146 2.00 -1.13 -3.15
N LEU A 147 1.43 -0.91 -4.33
CA LEU A 147 0.50 0.19 -4.60
C LEU A 147 -0.87 -0.38 -4.95
N ALA A 148 -1.90 0.40 -4.65
CA ALA A 148 -3.27 0.16 -5.09
C ALA A 148 -3.84 1.46 -5.64
N SER A 149 -4.68 1.37 -6.66
CA SER A 149 -5.36 2.53 -7.25
C SER A 149 -6.81 2.62 -6.75
N GLY A 150 -7.25 3.83 -6.42
CA GLY A 150 -8.67 4.19 -6.46
C GLY A 150 -9.28 3.80 -7.80
N SER A 151 -10.52 3.31 -7.78
CA SER A 151 -11.19 2.84 -9.00
C SER A 151 -11.75 4.02 -9.81
N GLY A 152 -12.20 5.07 -9.13
CA GLY A 152 -12.83 6.22 -9.79
C GLY A 152 -11.87 7.34 -10.19
N ASP A 153 -10.90 7.67 -9.33
CA ASP A 153 -10.07 8.88 -9.44
C ASP A 153 -8.56 8.59 -9.53
N GLY A 154 -8.17 7.31 -9.55
CA GLY A 154 -6.77 6.93 -9.66
C GLY A 154 -5.90 7.26 -8.45
N HIS A 155 -6.49 7.62 -7.30
CA HIS A 155 -5.70 7.95 -6.11
C HIS A 155 -4.78 6.80 -5.69
N VAL A 156 -3.68 7.13 -5.01
CA VAL A 156 -2.76 6.16 -4.39
C VAL A 156 -2.40 6.61 -2.98
N GLY A 157 -2.63 5.72 -2.01
CA GLY A 157 -2.79 6.13 -0.62
C GLY A 157 -3.87 7.20 -0.48
N PHE A 158 -3.57 8.36 0.10
CA PHE A 158 -4.47 9.52 0.05
C PHE A 158 -4.05 10.62 -0.93
N ASN A 159 -3.14 10.31 -1.86
CA ASN A 159 -2.81 11.24 -2.95
C ASN A 159 -3.90 11.17 -4.01
N GLY A 160 -4.83 12.14 -3.98
CA GLY A 160 -5.86 12.35 -5.00
C GLY A 160 -5.36 13.12 -6.23
N PRO A 161 -6.19 13.23 -7.29
CA PRO A 161 -5.85 14.00 -8.49
C PRO A 161 -5.32 15.40 -8.18
N GLY A 162 -4.29 15.83 -8.90
CA GLY A 162 -3.58 17.10 -8.67
C GLY A 162 -2.47 17.02 -7.62
N SER A 163 -2.24 15.87 -6.98
CA SER A 163 -1.12 15.70 -6.05
C SER A 163 0.22 16.01 -6.71
N ALA A 164 1.02 16.84 -6.07
CA ALA A 164 2.30 17.31 -6.60
C ALA A 164 3.32 16.16 -6.70
N ARG A 165 4.10 16.11 -7.79
CA ARG A 165 5.15 15.11 -7.98
C ARG A 165 6.18 15.12 -6.85
N GLN A 166 6.62 16.31 -6.46
CA GLN A 166 7.60 16.56 -5.42
C GLN A 166 7.04 16.41 -3.99
N SER A 167 5.79 15.96 -3.85
CA SER A 167 5.17 15.83 -2.53
C SER A 167 5.89 14.77 -1.70
N VAL A 168 6.19 15.15 -0.45
CA VAL A 168 6.69 14.27 0.61
C VAL A 168 5.52 13.80 1.49
N THR A 169 5.79 12.95 2.48
CA THR A 169 4.77 12.54 3.45
C THR A 169 4.19 13.76 4.17
N ARG A 170 2.86 13.89 4.15
CA ARG A 170 2.16 15.10 4.61
C ARG A 170 0.72 14.82 5.03
N VAL A 171 0.14 15.73 5.81
CA VAL A 171 -1.30 15.78 6.04
C VAL A 171 -1.99 16.31 4.79
N VAL A 172 -3.07 15.67 4.36
CA VAL A 172 -3.89 16.06 3.21
C VAL A 172 -5.36 16.07 3.60
N ARG A 173 -6.12 16.95 2.93
CA ARG A 173 -7.58 16.83 2.85
C ARG A 173 -7.93 15.74 1.85
N LEU A 174 -8.87 14.88 2.19
CA LEU A 174 -9.37 13.84 1.30
C LEU A 174 -10.43 14.41 0.37
N GLU A 175 -10.28 14.16 -0.92
CA GLU A 175 -11.29 14.51 -1.91
C GLU A 175 -12.57 13.68 -1.70
N ASP A 176 -13.71 14.24 -2.07
CA ASP A 176 -14.99 13.56 -1.91
C ASP A 176 -15.08 12.27 -2.75
N SER A 177 -14.39 12.21 -3.90
CA SER A 177 -14.24 10.98 -4.69
C SER A 177 -13.53 9.89 -3.90
N THR A 178 -12.40 10.22 -3.27
CA THR A 178 -11.60 9.30 -2.44
C THR A 178 -12.42 8.83 -1.25
N ARG A 179 -13.16 9.73 -0.58
CA ARG A 179 -14.03 9.37 0.54
C ARG A 179 -15.17 8.43 0.13
N ARG A 180 -15.76 8.64 -1.06
CA ARG A 180 -16.77 7.72 -1.64
C ARG A 180 -16.17 6.35 -2.01
N ASP A 181 -14.96 6.32 -2.55
CA ASP A 181 -14.23 5.07 -2.82
C ASP A 181 -13.94 4.31 -1.52
N ASN A 182 -13.56 5.02 -0.46
CA ASN A 182 -13.29 4.45 0.86
C ASN A 182 -14.57 3.92 1.52
N LEU A 183 -15.70 4.63 1.41
CA LEU A 183 -17.02 4.15 1.85
C LEU A 183 -17.37 2.80 1.18
N ARG A 184 -17.12 2.67 -0.13
CA ARG A 184 -17.33 1.38 -0.85
C ARG A 184 -16.36 0.28 -0.43
N THR A 185 -15.18 0.67 0.05
CA THR A 185 -14.11 -0.26 0.44
C THR A 185 -14.32 -0.80 1.85
N TYR A 186 -14.75 0.06 2.77
CA TYR A 186 -14.95 -0.24 4.19
C TYR A 186 -16.45 -0.17 4.53
N PRO A 187 -17.21 -1.28 4.37
CA PRO A 187 -18.67 -1.30 4.51
C PRO A 187 -19.18 -1.02 5.93
N ALA A 188 -18.28 -0.95 6.91
CA ALA A 188 -18.60 -0.54 8.28
C ALA A 188 -18.89 0.97 8.41
N PHE A 189 -18.53 1.79 7.40
CA PHE A 189 -19.01 3.16 7.31
C PHE A 189 -20.50 3.17 6.91
N GLY A 190 -21.35 3.77 7.73
CA GLY A 190 -22.78 3.94 7.43
C GLY A 190 -23.07 5.03 6.41
N SER A 191 -22.18 6.03 6.29
CA SER A 191 -22.31 7.13 5.33
C SER A 191 -20.96 7.77 5.01
N VAL A 192 -20.92 8.58 3.93
CA VAL A 192 -19.70 9.35 3.60
C VAL A 192 -19.33 10.34 4.70
N GLY A 193 -20.29 10.79 5.51
CA GLY A 193 -20.05 11.70 6.65
C GLY A 193 -19.21 11.08 7.76
N GLU A 194 -19.20 9.76 7.89
CA GLU A 194 -18.38 9.03 8.85
C GLU A 194 -16.94 8.82 8.36
N VAL A 195 -16.69 8.95 7.06
CA VAL A 195 -15.35 8.87 6.49
C VAL A 195 -14.59 10.15 6.87
N PRO A 196 -13.44 10.05 7.57
CA PRO A 196 -12.66 11.23 7.96
C PRO A 196 -12.33 12.11 6.76
N THR A 197 -12.19 13.42 7.01
CA THR A 197 -11.95 14.41 5.95
C THR A 197 -10.46 14.63 5.68
N HIS A 198 -9.59 14.12 6.53
CA HIS A 198 -8.14 14.29 6.45
C HIS A 198 -7.41 12.99 6.76
N GLY A 199 -6.19 12.88 6.25
CA GLY A 199 -5.26 11.80 6.56
C GLY A 199 -3.83 12.26 6.37
N VAL A 200 -2.89 11.50 6.94
CA VAL A 200 -1.48 11.57 6.58
C VAL A 200 -1.24 10.57 5.45
N THR A 201 -0.44 10.92 4.46
CA THR A 201 -0.10 10.01 3.38
C THR A 201 1.35 10.17 2.93
N MET A 202 1.96 9.05 2.58
CA MET A 202 3.23 8.98 1.88
C MET A 202 3.15 9.78 0.59
N GLY A 203 4.13 10.67 0.36
CA GLY A 203 4.14 11.54 -0.81
C GLY A 203 4.50 10.81 -2.10
N ILE A 204 4.22 11.45 -3.24
CA ILE A 204 4.56 10.91 -4.57
C ILE A 204 6.08 10.78 -4.73
N ALA A 205 6.85 11.79 -4.30
CA ALA A 205 8.31 11.73 -4.32
C ALA A 205 8.82 10.66 -3.35
N THR A 206 8.23 10.57 -2.15
CA THR A 206 8.59 9.53 -1.17
C THR A 206 8.41 8.12 -1.77
N MET A 207 7.31 7.85 -2.46
CA MET A 207 7.05 6.57 -3.12
C MET A 207 8.04 6.31 -4.28
N ALA A 208 8.29 7.30 -5.13
CA ALA A 208 9.15 7.15 -6.30
C ALA A 208 10.63 7.02 -5.95
N ASP A 209 11.10 7.81 -4.97
CA ASP A 209 12.52 7.96 -4.65
C ASP A 209 12.99 6.92 -3.63
N LEU A 210 12.11 6.45 -2.74
CA LEU A 210 12.49 5.56 -1.64
C LEU A 210 12.07 4.10 -1.87
N ALA A 211 11.46 3.75 -2.99
CA ALA A 211 11.16 2.36 -3.33
C ALA A 211 12.19 1.81 -4.33
N HIS A 212 12.87 0.72 -3.96
CA HIS A 212 13.74 -0.02 -4.88
C HIS A 212 12.93 -0.71 -5.97
N ARG A 213 11.71 -1.12 -5.65
CA ARG A 213 10.77 -1.76 -6.55
C ARG A 213 9.34 -1.39 -6.16
N ALA A 214 8.49 -1.15 -7.16
CA ALA A 214 7.08 -0.83 -6.95
C ALA A 214 6.17 -1.70 -7.80
N VAL A 215 5.11 -2.23 -7.19
CA VAL A 215 4.11 -3.07 -7.86
C VAL A 215 2.72 -2.48 -7.63
N LEU A 216 2.08 -2.00 -8.70
CA LEU A 216 0.69 -1.58 -8.66
C LEU A 216 -0.23 -2.78 -8.90
N LEU A 217 -1.05 -3.12 -7.90
CA LEU A 217 -2.01 -4.22 -7.96
C LEU A 217 -3.38 -3.72 -8.43
N LEU A 218 -3.87 -4.28 -9.53
CA LEU A 218 -5.16 -3.98 -10.15
C LEU A 218 -5.99 -5.25 -10.37
N PRO A 219 -6.44 -5.96 -9.32
CA PRO A 219 -7.35 -7.10 -9.47
C PRO A 219 -8.79 -6.63 -9.70
N GLY A 220 -9.52 -7.29 -10.60
CA GLY A 220 -10.96 -7.13 -10.78
C GLY A 220 -11.37 -6.10 -11.82
N ALA A 221 -12.58 -6.26 -12.37
CA ALA A 221 -13.11 -5.40 -13.44
C ALA A 221 -13.23 -3.93 -13.02
N GLU A 222 -13.44 -3.65 -11.73
CA GLU A 222 -13.50 -2.29 -11.18
C GLU A 222 -12.16 -1.53 -11.29
N LYS A 223 -11.07 -2.21 -11.68
CA LYS A 223 -9.75 -1.61 -11.90
C LYS A 223 -9.45 -1.38 -13.38
N ALA A 224 -10.39 -1.61 -14.29
CA ALA A 224 -10.16 -1.49 -15.73
C ALA A 224 -9.80 -0.08 -16.20
N ALA A 225 -10.44 0.95 -15.64
CA ALA A 225 -10.09 2.34 -15.91
C ALA A 225 -8.63 2.65 -15.49
N ALA A 226 -8.24 2.24 -14.27
CA ALA A 226 -6.88 2.38 -13.77
C ALA A 226 -5.87 1.65 -14.65
N PHE A 227 -6.15 0.40 -15.04
CA PHE A 227 -5.25 -0.37 -15.89
C PHE A 227 -5.04 0.29 -17.26
N ARG A 228 -6.12 0.68 -17.94
CA ARG A 228 -6.04 1.32 -19.28
C ARG A 228 -5.27 2.63 -19.23
N ARG A 229 -5.42 3.41 -18.17
CA ARG A 229 -4.71 4.69 -17.99
C ARG A 229 -3.24 4.47 -17.66
N VAL A 230 -2.94 3.75 -16.59
CA VAL A 230 -1.57 3.60 -16.06
C VAL A 230 -0.66 2.84 -17.02
N ARG A 231 -1.15 1.80 -17.72
CA ARG A 231 -0.31 1.01 -18.65
C ARG A 231 0.27 1.83 -19.83
N ARG A 232 -0.28 3.03 -20.08
CA ARG A 232 0.16 3.95 -21.14
C ARG A 232 1.10 5.03 -20.61
N CYS A 233 1.18 5.21 -19.29
CA CYS A 233 2.05 6.19 -18.65
C CYS A 233 3.52 5.79 -18.85
N ARG A 234 4.34 6.79 -19.16
CA ARG A 234 5.81 6.68 -19.22
C ARG A 234 6.48 7.29 -18.00
N ASP A 235 5.71 8.06 -17.22
CA ASP A 235 6.13 8.81 -16.05
C ASP A 235 4.86 9.18 -15.24
N TYR A 236 5.01 9.79 -14.06
CA TYR A 236 3.90 10.22 -13.21
C TYR A 236 3.01 11.28 -13.86
N ASP A 237 1.71 11.00 -13.89
CA ASP A 237 0.61 11.87 -14.31
C ASP A 237 -0.16 12.35 -13.05
N PRO A 238 -0.10 13.65 -12.70
CA PRO A 238 -0.82 14.19 -11.55
C PRO A 238 -2.34 14.01 -11.60
N GLN A 239 -2.94 13.82 -12.77
CA GLN A 239 -4.38 13.56 -12.92
C GLN A 239 -4.74 12.10 -12.64
N TRP A 240 -3.76 11.21 -12.48
CA TRP A 240 -3.97 9.81 -12.12
C TRP A 240 -2.85 9.34 -11.18
N PRO A 241 -2.91 9.67 -9.89
CA PRO A 241 -1.77 9.53 -8.98
C PRO A 241 -1.15 8.14 -8.88
N SER A 242 -1.92 7.06 -9.06
CA SER A 242 -1.39 5.69 -9.10
C SER A 242 -0.43 5.41 -10.26
N SER A 243 -0.34 6.32 -11.23
CA SER A 243 0.72 6.35 -12.23
C SER A 243 2.12 6.59 -11.66
N VAL A 244 2.26 6.90 -10.36
CA VAL A 244 3.57 6.99 -9.66
C VAL A 244 4.40 5.73 -9.84
N VAL A 245 3.76 4.57 -10.04
CA VAL A 245 4.46 3.32 -10.39
C VAL A 245 5.34 3.48 -11.64
N ALA A 246 4.97 4.33 -12.60
CA ALA A 246 5.77 4.61 -13.80
C ALA A 246 6.97 5.53 -13.53
N ALA A 247 7.00 6.23 -12.40
CA ALA A 247 8.11 7.08 -11.96
C ALA A 247 9.07 6.37 -10.99
N CYS A 248 8.67 5.22 -10.41
CA CYS A 248 9.56 4.39 -9.59
C CYS A 248 10.68 3.75 -10.42
N ALA A 249 11.85 3.54 -9.82
CA ALA A 249 13.04 3.00 -10.49
C ALA A 249 12.80 1.62 -11.14
N ASP A 250 12.12 0.71 -10.45
CA ASP A 250 11.65 -0.58 -10.96
C ASP A 250 10.14 -0.73 -10.72
N GLY A 251 9.36 -0.08 -11.57
CA GLY A 251 7.90 -0.09 -11.52
C GLY A 251 7.25 -1.13 -12.43
N VAL A 252 6.24 -1.85 -11.91
CA VAL A 252 5.41 -2.77 -12.70
C VAL A 252 3.94 -2.72 -12.30
N VAL A 253 3.06 -2.85 -13.29
CA VAL A 253 1.62 -3.03 -13.09
C VAL A 253 1.28 -4.51 -13.17
N TYR A 254 0.64 -5.03 -12.13
CA TYR A 254 0.04 -6.36 -12.13
C TYR A 254 -1.48 -6.21 -12.20
N ALA A 255 -2.09 -6.84 -13.20
CA ALA A 255 -3.54 -6.85 -13.42
C ALA A 255 -4.03 -8.26 -13.71
N ASP A 256 -5.29 -8.57 -13.43
CA ASP A 256 -5.92 -9.80 -13.92
C ASP A 256 -6.63 -9.55 -15.26
N VAL A 257 -7.06 -10.62 -15.94
CA VAL A 257 -7.82 -10.54 -17.20
C VAL A 257 -9.07 -9.65 -17.05
N SER A 258 -9.72 -9.70 -15.89
CA SER A 258 -10.91 -8.89 -15.59
C SER A 258 -10.61 -7.40 -15.63
N ALA A 259 -9.53 -6.95 -14.98
CA ALA A 259 -9.08 -5.57 -15.06
C ALA A 259 -8.59 -5.21 -16.48
N ALA A 260 -7.92 -6.14 -17.17
CA ALA A 260 -7.39 -5.88 -18.50
C ALA A 260 -8.47 -5.68 -19.59
N HIS A 261 -9.63 -6.33 -19.45
CA HIS A 261 -10.71 -6.33 -20.44
C HIS A 261 -12.04 -5.77 -19.93
N GLY A 262 -12.11 -5.32 -18.67
CA GLY A 262 -13.31 -4.72 -18.10
C GLY A 262 -13.76 -3.48 -18.88
N ARG A 263 -15.08 -3.34 -19.04
CA ARG A 263 -15.71 -2.12 -19.56
C ARG A 263 -15.92 -1.13 -18.41
N ASP A 264 -16.00 0.16 -18.74
CA ASP A 264 -16.29 1.23 -17.78
C ASP A 264 -17.72 1.16 -17.24
#